data_AF-A0A370E122-F1
#
_entry.id   AF-A0A370E122-F1
#
_cell.length_a   1.000
_cell.length_b   1.000
_cell.length_c   1.000
_cell.angle_alpha   90.00
_cell.angle_beta   90.00
_cell.angle_gamma   90.00
#
_symmetry.space_group_name_H-M   'P 1'
#
loop_
_entity.id
_entity.type
_entity.pdbx_description
1 polymer ?
#
loop_
_entity_poly.entity_id
_entity_poly.type
_entity_poly.pdbx_seq_one_letter_code
_entity_poly.pdbx_strand_id
1 'polypeptide(L)'
;MKNSNEVLTVVDGQGALPLCQPVEQREDPPIEVIASYPSRTDSIKSAIHWSNVIGVGRSLTEGEVADALGINKGQWSRIMSGTAHFPTEGVHTFNKIVGNTILTRYDAYIEGYELRPLKSKLEKQLEDERTENAELQAKLEHFQEFMNMGKG
;
A
#
# COMPACT_ATOMS: atom_id res chain seq x y z
N MET A 1 9.31 18.87 -6.07
CA MET A 1 9.22 17.41 -6.27
C MET A 1 7.92 17.14 -7.00
N LYS A 2 7.96 16.46 -8.15
CA LYS A 2 6.78 16.21 -8.99
C LYS A 2 6.02 15.02 -8.41
N ASN A 3 4.73 15.20 -8.13
CA ASN A 3 3.82 14.12 -7.73
C ASN A 3 3.64 13.17 -8.93
N SER A 4 4.12 11.94 -8.79
CA SER A 4 3.94 10.87 -9.79
C SER A 4 2.56 10.24 -9.66
N ASN A 5 1.51 10.99 -10.01
CA ASN A 5 0.23 10.41 -10.41
C ASN A 5 0.39 9.96 -11.87
N GLU A 6 1.01 8.81 -12.10
CA GLU A 6 0.90 8.12 -13.39
C GLU A 6 -0.50 7.51 -13.48
N VAL A 7 -1.41 8.31 -14.02
CA VAL A 7 -2.70 7.82 -14.55
C VAL A 7 -2.36 6.80 -15.63
N LEU A 8 -2.89 5.58 -15.52
CA LEU A 8 -2.80 4.55 -16.57
C LEU A 8 -3.46 5.08 -17.86
N THR A 9 -2.68 5.72 -18.73
CA THR A 9 -3.11 6.20 -20.04
C THR A 9 -2.48 5.35 -21.12
N VAL A 10 -3.29 4.66 -21.91
CA VAL A 10 -2.86 4.05 -23.17
C VAL A 10 -2.60 5.19 -24.16
N VAL A 11 -1.40 5.20 -24.73
CA VAL A 11 -0.92 6.20 -25.68
C VAL A 11 -1.66 6.02 -27.00
N ASP A 12 -2.47 7.02 -27.39
CA ASP A 12 -2.72 7.42 -28.79
C ASP A 12 -3.49 8.76 -28.84
N GLY A 13 -2.77 9.86 -29.11
CA GLY A 13 -3.18 11.00 -29.94
C GLY A 13 -4.43 11.86 -29.65
N GLN A 14 -5.39 11.44 -28.84
CA GLN A 14 -6.60 12.20 -28.49
C GLN A 14 -6.90 11.92 -27.02
N GLY A 15 -7.14 12.97 -26.23
CA GLY A 15 -7.24 12.89 -24.76
C GLY A 15 -8.13 11.75 -24.28
N ALA A 16 -7.50 10.63 -23.91
CA ALA A 16 -8.20 9.45 -23.40
C ALA A 16 -8.74 9.80 -22.02
N LEU A 17 -10.07 9.77 -21.87
CA LEU A 17 -10.69 9.80 -20.56
C LEU A 17 -10.16 8.59 -19.76
N PRO A 18 -9.72 8.78 -18.51
CA PRO A 18 -9.22 7.67 -17.73
C PRO A 18 -10.32 6.61 -17.55
N LEU A 19 -10.00 5.35 -17.87
CA LEU A 19 -10.94 4.22 -17.77
C LEU A 19 -11.45 4.00 -16.34
N CYS A 20 -10.70 4.48 -15.35
CA CYS A 20 -11.07 4.50 -13.96
C CYS A 20 -10.93 5.91 -13.39
N GLN A 21 -11.90 6.31 -12.57
CA GLN A 21 -11.82 7.57 -11.86
C GLN A 21 -10.64 7.52 -10.88
N PRO A 22 -9.89 8.62 -10.71
CA PRO A 22 -8.77 8.64 -9.78
C PRO A 22 -9.29 8.49 -8.34
N VAL A 23 -8.58 7.68 -7.55
CA VAL A 23 -8.90 7.40 -6.15
C VAL A 23 -7.88 8.05 -5.22
N GLU A 24 -8.33 8.42 -4.03
CA GLU A 24 -7.45 8.87 -2.95
C GLU A 24 -6.69 7.68 -2.36
N GLN A 25 -5.40 7.86 -2.09
CA GLN A 25 -4.67 6.93 -1.23
C GLN A 25 -5.12 7.14 0.21
N ARG A 26 -5.73 6.11 0.81
CA ARG A 26 -6.19 6.13 2.20
C ARG A 26 -5.39 5.16 3.04
N GLU A 27 -5.33 5.44 4.33
CA GLU A 27 -4.86 4.46 5.28
C GLU A 27 -5.82 3.25 5.28
N ASP A 28 -5.24 2.06 5.23
CA ASP A 28 -5.97 0.82 5.29
C ASP A 28 -6.63 0.65 6.68
N PRO A 29 -7.72 -0.12 6.79
CA PRO A 29 -8.27 -0.52 8.07
C PRO A 29 -7.21 -1.23 8.95
N PRO A 30 -7.39 -1.23 10.28
CA PRO A 30 -6.59 -2.05 11.19
C PRO A 30 -6.56 -3.52 10.75
N ILE A 31 -5.44 -4.19 11.02
CA ILE A 31 -5.23 -5.57 10.55
C ILE A 31 -6.28 -6.54 11.11
N GLU A 32 -6.83 -6.27 12.29
CA GLU A 32 -7.89 -7.05 12.93
C GLU A 32 -9.18 -7.04 12.10
N VAL A 33 -9.49 -5.91 11.46
CA VAL A 33 -10.63 -5.79 10.54
C VAL A 33 -10.35 -6.57 9.27
N ILE A 34 -9.14 -6.44 8.71
CA ILE A 34 -8.76 -7.14 7.48
C ILE A 34 -8.73 -8.66 7.68
N ALA A 35 -8.21 -9.12 8.82
CA ALA A 35 -8.14 -10.52 9.22
C ALA A 35 -9.52 -11.15 9.43
N SER A 36 -10.55 -10.35 9.69
CA SER A 36 -11.92 -10.84 9.88
C SER A 36 -12.61 -11.26 8.58
N TYR A 37 -12.04 -10.93 7.41
CA TYR A 37 -12.65 -11.27 6.13
C TYR A 37 -12.68 -12.80 5.90
N PRO A 38 -13.87 -13.39 5.65
CA PRO A 38 -14.01 -14.86 5.55
C PRO A 38 -13.26 -15.49 4.38
N SER A 39 -13.06 -14.74 3.30
CA SER A 39 -12.40 -15.22 2.10
C SER A 39 -11.56 -14.13 1.44
N ARG A 40 -10.63 -14.56 0.59
CA ARG A 40 -9.87 -13.66 -0.28
C ARG A 40 -10.77 -12.86 -1.23
N THR A 41 -11.91 -13.40 -1.62
CA THR A 41 -12.88 -12.66 -2.45
C THR A 41 -13.56 -11.55 -1.65
N ASP A 42 -13.84 -11.77 -0.37
CA ASP A 42 -14.38 -10.74 0.52
C ASP A 42 -13.38 -9.62 0.81
N SER A 43 -12.08 -9.95 0.88
CA SER A 43 -11.04 -8.92 0.98
C SER A 43 -10.96 -8.08 -0.30
N ILE A 44 -11.11 -8.67 -1.50
CA ILE A 44 -11.22 -7.92 -2.76
C ILE A 44 -12.44 -6.98 -2.73
N LYS A 45 -13.62 -7.48 -2.36
CA LYS A 45 -14.84 -6.66 -2.28
C LYS A 45 -14.70 -5.53 -1.28
N SER A 46 -14.09 -5.81 -0.12
CA SER A 46 -13.84 -4.82 0.92
C SER A 46 -12.84 -3.76 0.46
N ALA A 47 -11.78 -4.15 -0.27
CA ALA A 47 -10.82 -3.23 -0.86
C ALA A 47 -11.46 -2.28 -1.87
N ILE A 48 -12.38 -2.79 -2.70
CA ILE A 48 -13.17 -1.95 -3.62
C ILE A 48 -14.08 -1.01 -2.83
N HIS A 49 -14.79 -1.51 -1.82
CA HIS A 49 -15.68 -0.69 -0.99
C HIS A 49 -14.92 0.40 -0.21
N TRP A 50 -13.68 0.13 0.23
CA TRP A 50 -12.86 1.09 0.96
C TRP A 50 -12.27 2.20 0.08
N SER A 51 -12.27 2.02 -1.24
CA SER A 51 -11.80 3.04 -2.17
C SER A 51 -12.61 4.34 -2.05
N ASN A 52 -11.99 5.47 -2.37
CA ASN A 52 -12.65 6.78 -2.36
C ASN A 52 -12.29 7.54 -3.64
N VAL A 53 -13.28 7.74 -4.50
CA VAL A 53 -13.14 8.49 -5.75
C VAL A 53 -13.01 9.98 -5.45
N ILE A 54 -11.94 10.59 -5.95
CA ILE A 54 -11.61 12.00 -5.73
C ILE A 54 -12.75 12.89 -6.22
N GLY A 55 -13.21 13.80 -5.34
CA GLY A 55 -14.23 14.79 -5.68
C GLY A 55 -15.66 14.26 -5.78
N VAL A 56 -15.87 12.94 -5.64
CA VAL A 56 -17.21 12.32 -5.66
C VAL A 56 -17.60 11.75 -4.30
N GLY A 57 -16.62 11.29 -3.50
CA GLY A 57 -16.89 10.76 -2.17
C GLY A 57 -17.60 9.40 -2.16
N ARG A 58 -17.42 8.60 -3.23
CA ARG A 58 -17.97 7.25 -3.35
C ARG A 58 -16.86 6.23 -3.58
N SER A 59 -17.16 4.96 -3.31
CA SER A 59 -16.33 3.84 -3.71
C SER A 59 -16.41 3.58 -5.22
N LEU A 60 -15.36 2.96 -5.77
CA LEU A 60 -15.39 2.33 -7.08
C LEU A 60 -16.42 1.20 -7.11
N THR A 61 -16.97 0.95 -8.30
CA THR A 61 -17.80 -0.22 -8.58
C THR A 61 -16.95 -1.37 -9.07
N GLU A 62 -17.44 -2.60 -8.91
CA GLU A 62 -16.77 -3.79 -9.43
C GLU A 62 -16.53 -3.73 -10.96
N GLY A 63 -17.46 -3.13 -11.69
CA GLY A 63 -17.32 -2.94 -13.14
C GLY A 63 -16.17 -2.00 -13.51
N GLU A 64 -16.06 -0.86 -12.83
CA GLU A 64 -14.95 0.09 -13.03
C GLU A 64 -13.59 -0.57 -12.76
N VAL A 65 -13.51 -1.41 -11.73
CA VAL A 65 -12.28 -2.12 -11.39
C VAL A 65 -11.95 -3.21 -12.40
N ALA A 66 -12.95 -3.99 -12.83
CA ALA A 66 -12.78 -5.04 -13.84
C ALA A 66 -12.30 -4.44 -15.18
N ASP A 67 -12.93 -3.36 -15.63
CA ASP A 67 -12.58 -2.66 -16.86
C ASP A 67 -11.16 -2.07 -16.78
N ALA A 68 -10.79 -1.48 -15.63
CA ALA A 68 -9.46 -0.94 -15.38
C ALA A 68 -8.35 -2.01 -15.33
N LEU A 69 -8.68 -3.23 -14.90
CA LEU A 69 -7.78 -4.38 -14.93
C LEU A 69 -7.74 -5.09 -16.28
N GLY A 70 -8.59 -4.68 -17.24
CA GLY A 70 -8.74 -5.39 -18.52
C GLY A 70 -9.36 -6.78 -18.37
N ILE A 71 -10.09 -7.04 -17.29
CA ILE A 71 -10.75 -8.33 -17.03
C ILE A 71 -12.18 -8.26 -17.57
N ASN A 72 -12.53 -9.17 -18.47
CA ASN A 72 -13.89 -9.22 -18.99
C ASN A 72 -14.90 -9.58 -17.88
N LYS A 73 -16.15 -9.11 -18.02
CA LYS A 73 -17.21 -9.27 -17.01
C LYS A 73 -17.48 -10.72 -16.61
N GLY A 74 -17.41 -11.65 -17.57
CA GLY A 74 -17.64 -13.08 -17.30
C GLY A 74 -16.55 -13.69 -16.42
N GLN A 75 -15.30 -13.36 -16.70
CA GLN A 75 -14.15 -13.77 -15.87
C GLN A 75 -14.19 -13.11 -14.50
N TRP A 76 -14.49 -11.81 -14.44
CA TRP A 76 -14.66 -11.10 -13.17
C TRP A 76 -15.73 -11.76 -12.28
N SER A 77 -16.90 -12.06 -12.85
CA SER A 77 -17.99 -12.73 -12.13
C SER A 77 -17.56 -14.10 -11.59
N ARG A 78 -16.80 -14.89 -12.36
CA ARG A 78 -16.27 -16.17 -11.88
C ARG A 78 -15.32 -15.99 -10.71
N ILE A 79 -14.43 -15.00 -10.78
CA ILE A 79 -13.52 -14.66 -9.66
C ILE A 79 -14.32 -14.27 -8.41
N MET A 80 -15.33 -13.39 -8.56
CA MET A 80 -16.17 -12.94 -7.45
C MET A 80 -17.08 -14.03 -6.86
N SER A 81 -17.33 -15.11 -7.61
CA SER A 81 -18.00 -16.33 -7.13
C SER A 81 -17.05 -17.38 -6.55
N GLY A 82 -15.73 -17.17 -6.64
CA GLY A 82 -14.72 -18.16 -6.24
C GLY A 82 -14.55 -19.33 -7.20
N THR A 83 -15.13 -19.26 -8.41
CA THR A 83 -15.01 -20.31 -9.45
C THR A 83 -13.84 -20.08 -10.41
N ALA A 84 -13.11 -18.98 -10.25
CA ALA A 84 -11.85 -18.69 -10.93
C ALA A 84 -10.88 -17.95 -9.98
N HIS A 85 -9.59 -18.02 -10.28
CA HIS A 85 -8.56 -17.32 -9.50
C HIS A 85 -8.36 -15.88 -9.99
N PHE A 86 -8.14 -14.98 -9.05
CA PHE A 86 -7.70 -13.62 -9.36
C PHE A 86 -6.26 -13.66 -9.90
N PRO A 87 -5.95 -12.93 -10.99
CA PRO A 87 -4.62 -12.97 -11.60
C PRO A 87 -3.55 -12.40 -10.66
N THR A 88 -2.50 -13.18 -10.38
CA THR A 88 -1.42 -12.79 -9.46
C THR A 88 -0.72 -11.50 -9.90
N GLU A 89 -0.41 -11.38 -11.19
CA GLU A 89 0.20 -10.18 -11.79
C GLU A 89 -0.72 -8.94 -11.67
N GLY A 90 -2.02 -9.14 -11.48
CA GLY A 90 -3.00 -8.08 -11.35
C GLY A 90 -3.09 -7.46 -9.96
N VAL A 91 -2.48 -8.06 -8.93
CA VAL A 91 -2.63 -7.61 -7.53
C VAL A 91 -2.06 -6.21 -7.31
N HIS A 92 -0.88 -5.93 -7.87
CA HIS A 92 -0.27 -4.61 -7.76
C HIS A 92 -1.09 -3.53 -8.47
N THR A 93 -1.55 -3.84 -9.68
CA THR A 93 -2.40 -2.94 -10.46
C THR A 93 -3.74 -2.71 -9.77
N PHE A 94 -4.32 -3.75 -9.19
CA PHE A 94 -5.54 -3.66 -8.40
C PHE A 94 -5.38 -2.70 -7.22
N ASN A 95 -4.34 -2.86 -6.40
CA ASN A 95 -4.07 -1.96 -5.27
C ASN A 95 -3.92 -0.50 -5.71
N LYS A 96 -3.25 -0.26 -6.84
CA LYS A 96 -3.16 1.09 -7.43
C LYS A 96 -4.52 1.64 -7.85
N ILE A 97 -5.37 0.79 -8.44
CA ILE A 97 -6.73 1.18 -8.88
C ILE A 97 -7.62 1.50 -7.69
N VAL A 98 -7.59 0.70 -6.61
CA VAL A 98 -8.47 0.90 -5.44
C VAL A 98 -7.89 1.87 -4.41
N GLY A 99 -6.60 2.21 -4.52
CA GLY A 99 -5.93 3.21 -3.68
C GLY A 99 -5.62 2.73 -2.26
N ASN A 100 -5.57 1.41 -2.06
CA ASN A 100 -5.35 0.77 -0.76
C ASN A 100 -4.59 -0.56 -0.92
N THR A 101 -4.10 -1.12 0.18
CA THR A 101 -3.32 -2.38 0.17
C THR A 101 -4.01 -3.54 0.89
N ILE A 102 -5.32 -3.44 1.10
CA ILE A 102 -6.14 -4.40 1.87
C ILE A 102 -5.93 -5.84 1.37
N LEU A 103 -5.96 -6.07 0.06
CA LEU A 103 -5.79 -7.42 -0.51
C LEU A 103 -4.41 -8.00 -0.17
N THR A 104 -3.35 -7.22 -0.31
CA THR A 104 -1.99 -7.68 -0.02
C THR A 104 -1.78 -7.87 1.48
N ARG A 105 -2.35 -7.00 2.33
CA ARG A 105 -2.32 -7.17 3.79
C ARG A 105 -3.06 -8.42 4.23
N TYR A 106 -4.19 -8.73 3.61
CA TYR A 106 -4.92 -9.97 3.83
C TYR A 106 -4.07 -11.18 3.43
N ASP A 107 -3.49 -11.17 2.22
CA ASP A 107 -2.64 -12.27 1.73
C ASP A 107 -1.44 -12.50 2.67
N ALA A 108 -0.78 -11.43 3.12
CA ALA A 108 0.33 -11.53 4.08
C ALA A 108 -0.12 -12.12 5.42
N TYR A 109 -1.26 -11.68 5.96
CA TYR A 109 -1.79 -12.17 7.23
C TYR A 109 -2.12 -13.67 7.18
N ILE A 110 -2.75 -14.14 6.11
CA ILE A 110 -3.06 -15.57 5.92
C ILE A 110 -1.80 -16.43 5.92
N GLU A 111 -0.70 -15.90 5.37
CA GLU A 111 0.61 -16.55 5.36
C GLU A 111 1.40 -16.36 6.68
N GLY A 112 0.84 -15.68 7.67
CA GLY A 112 1.47 -15.44 8.98
C GLY A 112 2.52 -14.31 8.97
N TYR A 113 2.48 -13.44 7.96
CA TYR A 113 3.37 -12.28 7.83
C TYR A 113 2.66 -10.96 8.14
N GLU A 114 3.45 -9.98 8.56
CA GLU A 114 3.03 -8.59 8.70
C GLU A 114 3.70 -7.74 7.61
N LEU A 115 2.92 -6.91 6.93
CA LEU A 115 3.47 -5.92 5.99
C LEU A 115 3.82 -4.63 6.73
N ARG A 116 5.03 -4.14 6.48
CA ARG A 116 5.48 -2.83 6.95
C ARG A 116 5.90 -1.99 5.76
N PRO A 117 5.58 -0.69 5.74
CA PRO A 117 6.06 0.21 4.70
C PRO A 117 7.59 0.19 4.71
N LEU A 118 8.19 0.11 3.52
CA LEU A 118 9.62 0.28 3.39
C LEU A 118 9.99 1.70 3.78
N LYS A 119 11.01 1.85 4.64
CA LYS A 119 11.58 3.17 4.96
C LYS A 119 12.04 3.83 3.67
N SER A 120 11.71 5.11 3.52
CA SER A 120 12.31 5.91 2.46
C SER A 120 13.83 5.98 2.66
N LYS A 121 14.57 6.28 1.58
CA LYS A 121 16.02 6.46 1.66
C LYS A 121 16.41 7.49 2.72
N LEU A 122 15.61 8.55 2.85
CA LEU A 122 15.82 9.63 3.81
C LEU A 122 15.57 9.18 5.25
N GLU A 123 14.49 8.43 5.50
CA GLU A 123 14.21 7.87 6.83
C GLU A 123 15.28 6.86 7.25
N LYS A 124 15.80 6.07 6.31
CA LYS A 124 16.92 5.16 6.57
C LYS A 124 18.18 5.93 6.96
N GLN A 125 18.56 6.95 6.18
CA GLN A 125 19.71 7.80 6.48
C GLN A 125 19.60 8.50 7.84
N LEU A 126 18.42 9.02 8.16
CA LEU A 126 18.17 9.70 9.42
C LEU A 126 18.27 8.75 10.62
N GLU A 127 17.89 7.49 10.47
CA GLU A 127 18.06 6.47 11.51
C GLU A 127 19.51 6.04 11.68
N ASP A 128 20.24 5.86 10.57
CA ASP A 128 21.67 5.55 10.59
C ASP A 128 22.45 6.68 11.29
N GLU A 129 22.17 7.94 10.95
CA GLU A 129 22.78 9.12 11.58
C GLU A 129 22.43 9.24 13.06
N ARG A 130 21.18 8.96 13.46
CA ARG A 130 20.76 8.97 14.87
C ARG A 130 21.47 7.89 15.68
N THR A 131 21.66 6.71 15.08
CA THR A 131 22.38 5.60 15.71
C THR A 131 23.83 5.97 15.92
N GLU A 132 24.50 6.51 14.89
CA GLU A 132 25.90 6.96 14.98
C GLU A 132 26.09 8.09 16.01
N ASN A 133 25.17 9.05 16.04
CA ASN A 133 25.22 10.15 17.01
C ASN A 133 25.03 9.65 18.45
N ALA A 134 24.11 8.71 18.68
CA ALA A 134 23.91 8.08 19.98
C ALA A 134 25.16 7.30 20.44
N GLU A 135 25.83 6.58 19.53
CA GLU A 135 27.08 5.89 19.84
C GLU A 135 28.23 6.85 20.16
N LEU A 136 28.33 7.96 19.42
CA LEU A 136 29.34 8.99 19.68
C LEU A 136 29.09 9.70 21.00
N GLN A 137 27.83 10.01 21.33
CA GLN A 137 27.45 10.59 22.61
C GLN A 137 27.81 9.66 23.77
N ALA A 138 27.48 8.37 23.67
CA ALA A 138 27.85 7.39 24.70
C ALA A 138 29.37 7.29 24.90
N LYS A 139 30.16 7.34 23.81
CA LYS A 139 31.63 7.38 23.89
C LYS A 139 32.13 8.66 24.55
N LEU A 140 31.57 9.81 24.20
CA LEU A 140 31.95 11.10 24.78
C LEU A 140 31.64 11.17 26.28
N GLU A 141 30.47 10.69 26.70
CA GLU A 141 30.07 10.61 28.11
C GLU A 141 31.05 9.74 28.90
N HIS A 142 31.34 8.53 28.41
CA HIS A 142 32.32 7.65 29.04
C HIS A 142 33.73 8.28 29.15
N PHE A 143 34.18 8.99 28.11
CA PHE A 143 35.46 9.71 28.15
C PHE A 143 35.45 10.90 29.13
N GLN A 144 34.34 11.64 29.23
CA GLN A 144 34.18 12.74 30.18
C GLN A 144 34.20 12.24 31.62
N GLU A 145 33.52 11.13 31.91
CA GLU A 145 33.55 10.47 33.22
C GLU A 145 34.97 10.05 33.59
N PHE A 146 35.71 9.42 32.67
CA PHE A 146 37.11 9.05 32.88
C PHE A 146 38.01 10.25 33.18
N MET A 147 37.87 11.33 32.41
CA MET A 147 38.66 12.56 32.60
C MET A 147 38.36 13.27 33.93
N ASN A 148 37.14 13.13 34.45
CA ASN A 148 36.75 13.69 35.75
C ASN A 148 37.28 12.85 36.92
N MET A 149 37.45 11.53 36.76
CA MET A 149 38.04 10.65 37.79
C MET A 149 39.56 10.87 37.96
N GLY A 150 40.28 11.29 36.92
CA GLY A 150 41.73 11.55 36.97
C GLY A 150 42.14 12.92 37.52
N LYS A 151 41.18 13.79 37.89
CA LYS A 151 41.40 15.15 38.42
C LYS A 151 41.16 15.28 39.92
N GLY A 152 40.84 14.19 40.62
CA GLY A 152 40.77 14.12 42.09
C GLY A 152 41.99 13.41 42.67
#